data_AF-A0A847XBR1-F1
#
_entry.id   AF-A0A847XBR1-F1
#
_cell.length_a   1.000
_cell.length_b   1.000
_cell.length_c   1.000
_cell.angle_alpha   90.00
_cell.angle_beta   90.00
_cell.angle_gamma   90.00
#
_symmetry.space_group_name_H-M   'P 1'
#
loop_
_entity.id
_entity.type
_entity.pdbx_description
1 polymer ?
#
loop_
_entity_poly.entity_id
_entity_poly.type
_entity_poly.pdbx_seq_one_letter_code
_entity_poly.pdbx_strand_id
1 'polypeptide(L)'
;MMKNMKKIKYLGLLLFLLTVFVSCGDELDNELFQKFTYLIKNGWKEVEVEIEEGNLVVLPVDFGVSGTSKNNTDIILTIANDPDTLAGYNFERYKHQNDKYFSELP
;
A
#
# COMPACT_ATOMS: atom_id res chain seq x y z
N MET A 1 -44.99 46.20 -7.74
CA MET A 1 -43.78 45.76 -8.48
C MET A 1 -42.54 45.66 -7.58
N MET A 2 -42.17 46.71 -6.84
CA MET A 2 -40.94 46.78 -6.01
C MET A 2 -40.83 45.76 -4.85
N LYS A 3 -41.95 45.32 -4.27
CA LYS A 3 -41.99 44.32 -3.17
C LYS A 3 -41.58 42.91 -3.63
N ASN A 4 -41.88 42.55 -4.88
CA ASN A 4 -41.52 41.24 -5.46
C ASN A 4 -40.04 41.18 -5.84
N MET A 5 -39.45 42.30 -6.29
CA MET A 5 -38.01 42.39 -6.56
C MET A 5 -37.17 42.20 -5.29
N LYS A 6 -37.63 42.73 -4.14
CA LYS A 6 -36.97 42.49 -2.85
C LYS A 6 -37.02 41.01 -2.46
N LYS A 7 -38.18 40.35 -2.61
CA LYS A 7 -38.33 38.90 -2.35
C LYS A 7 -37.40 38.05 -3.24
N ILE A 8 -37.29 38.39 -4.53
CA ILE A 8 -36.40 37.70 -5.47
C ILE A 8 -34.92 37.89 -5.07
N LYS A 9 -34.53 39.09 -4.63
CA LYS A 9 -33.17 39.35 -4.11
C LYS A 9 -32.86 38.55 -2.84
N TYR A 10 -33.80 38.49 -1.90
CA TYR A 10 -33.63 37.69 -0.68
C TYR A 10 -33.59 36.19 -0.97
N LEU A 11 -34.37 35.71 -1.96
CA LEU A 11 -34.35 34.32 -2.40
C LEU A 11 -33.01 33.95 -3.06
N GLY A 12 -32.48 34.83 -3.93
CA GLY A 12 -31.16 34.66 -4.53
C GLY A 12 -30.02 34.68 -3.52
N LEU A 13 -30.09 35.58 -2.53
CA LEU A 13 -29.11 35.64 -1.44
C LEU A 13 -29.15 34.38 -0.55
N LEU A 14 -30.35 33.87 -0.26
CA LEU A 14 -30.53 32.63 0.49
C LEU A 14 -29.97 31.42 -0.27
N LEU A 15 -30.21 31.33 -1.58
CA LEU A 15 -29.63 30.27 -2.42
C LEU A 15 -28.10 30.34 -2.43
N PHE A 16 -27.53 31.54 -2.56
CA PHE A 16 -26.08 31.74 -2.54
C PHE A 16 -25.47 31.34 -1.19
N LEU A 17 -26.09 31.74 -0.08
CA LEU A 17 -25.67 31.33 1.26
C LEU A 17 -25.70 29.81 1.45
N LEU A 18 -26.73 29.12 0.94
CA LEU A 18 -26.82 27.67 1.02
C LEU A 18 -25.70 26.96 0.24
N THR A 19 -25.23 27.53 -0.87
CA THR A 19 -24.16 26.90 -1.68
C THR A 19 -22.75 27.11 -1.12
N VAL A 20 -22.51 28.14 -0.32
CA VAL A 20 -21.16 28.47 0.19
C VAL A 20 -20.72 27.53 1.33
N PHE A 21 -21.65 26.87 2.03
CA PHE A 21 -21.33 25.97 3.15
C PHE A 21 -21.18 24.49 2.77
N VAL A 22 -21.47 24.10 1.53
CA VAL A 22 -21.38 22.68 1.09
C VAL A 22 -20.06 22.33 0.40
N SER A 23 -19.19 23.32 0.12
CA SER A 23 -17.95 23.09 -0.66
C SER A 23 -16.73 22.73 0.18
N CYS A 24 -16.88 22.54 1.49
CA CYS A 24 -15.81 22.13 2.39
C CYS A 24 -16.16 20.75 2.97
N GLY A 25 -16.18 19.74 2.10
CA GLY A 25 -16.17 18.35 2.53
C GLY A 25 -14.73 17.89 2.64
N ASP A 26 -14.30 17.40 3.81
CA ASP A 26 -13.01 16.72 4.04
C ASP A 26 -12.98 15.35 3.34
N GLU A 27 -13.34 15.30 2.05
CA GLU A 27 -13.26 14.07 1.25
C GLU A 27 -11.80 13.60 1.08
N LEU A 28 -10.83 14.48 1.38
CA LEU A 28 -9.40 14.17 1.43
C LEU A 28 -8.95 13.38 2.67
N ASP A 29 -9.76 13.31 3.73
CA ASP A 29 -9.40 12.54 4.93
C ASP A 29 -9.47 11.02 4.71
N ASN A 30 -10.19 10.60 3.68
CA ASN A 30 -10.34 9.19 3.33
C ASN A 30 -9.27 8.76 2.33
N GLU A 31 -8.81 7.51 2.47
CA GLU A 31 -7.85 6.93 1.55
C GLU A 31 -8.45 6.85 0.12
N LEU A 32 -7.76 7.43 -0.86
CA LEU A 32 -8.21 7.42 -2.27
C LEU A 32 -8.00 6.05 -2.93
N PHE A 33 -7.02 5.27 -2.45
CA PHE A 33 -6.63 3.98 -3.01
C PHE A 33 -6.75 2.84 -1.99
N GLN A 34 -6.84 1.62 -2.48
CA GLN A 34 -6.75 0.46 -1.61
C GLN A 34 -5.35 0.36 -0.99
N LYS A 35 -5.28 0.11 0.31
CA LYS A 35 -4.02 -0.16 1.01
C LYS A 35 -3.53 -1.56 0.68
N PHE A 36 -2.21 -1.69 0.52
CA PHE A 36 -1.53 -2.95 0.24
C PHE A 36 -0.42 -3.18 1.25
N THR A 37 -0.20 -4.44 1.59
CA THR A 37 0.99 -4.87 2.33
C THR A 37 2.09 -5.25 1.35
N TYR A 38 3.33 -4.89 1.66
CA TYR A 38 4.47 -5.18 0.80
C TYR A 38 5.73 -5.41 1.62
N LEU A 39 6.69 -6.16 1.07
CA LEU A 39 8.03 -6.25 1.66
C LEU A 39 8.77 -4.92 1.48
N ILE A 40 9.31 -4.36 2.56
CA ILE A 40 10.02 -3.06 2.51
C ILE A 40 11.26 -3.16 1.62
N LYS A 41 11.94 -4.30 1.65
CA LYS A 41 13.07 -4.62 0.78
C LYS A 41 12.66 -5.78 -0.12
N ASN A 42 12.56 -5.52 -1.42
CA ASN A 42 12.15 -6.48 -2.44
C ASN A 42 13.31 -6.81 -3.41
N GLY A 43 13.13 -7.87 -4.21
CA GLY A 43 14.15 -8.36 -5.14
C GLY A 43 15.21 -9.25 -4.49
N TRP A 44 16.31 -9.49 -5.22
CA TRP A 44 17.43 -10.28 -4.70
C TRP A 44 18.18 -9.50 -3.61
N LYS A 45 18.37 -10.15 -2.45
CA LYS A 45 19.06 -9.55 -1.31
C LYS A 45 20.01 -10.56 -0.68
N GLU A 46 21.26 -10.15 -0.54
CA GLU A 46 22.21 -10.86 0.32
C GLU A 46 21.89 -10.52 1.77
N VAL A 47 21.66 -11.55 2.59
CA VAL A 47 21.40 -11.41 4.02
C VAL A 47 22.44 -12.22 4.76
N GLU A 48 23.21 -11.54 5.59
CA GLU A 48 24.08 -12.19 6.55
C GLU A 48 23.25 -12.53 7.78
N VAL A 49 23.32 -13.79 8.21
CA VAL A 49 22.57 -14.31 9.35
C VAL A 49 23.52 -15.02 10.30
N GLU A 50 23.31 -14.84 11.59
CA GLU A 50 24.01 -15.59 12.63
C GLU A 50 23.26 -16.91 12.87
N ILE A 51 24.02 -18.01 12.96
CA ILE A 51 23.47 -19.31 13.32
C ILE A 51 23.49 -19.39 14.84
N GLU A 52 22.30 -19.39 15.43
CA GLU A 52 22.12 -19.48 16.88
C GLU A 52 22.28 -20.93 17.37
N GLU A 53 22.29 -21.12 18.69
CA GLU A 53 22.31 -22.45 19.30
C GLU A 53 21.14 -23.30 18.78
N GLY A 54 21.45 -24.56 18.41
CA GLY A 54 20.47 -25.47 17.83
C GLY A 54 20.29 -25.36 16.32
N ASN A 55 21.20 -24.68 15.61
CA ASN A 55 21.15 -24.47 14.15
C ASN A 55 19.91 -23.67 13.70
N LEU A 56 19.46 -22.74 14.54
CA LEU A 56 18.37 -21.82 14.22
C LEU A 56 18.93 -20.56 13.55
N VAL A 57 18.16 -20.02 12.61
CA VAL A 57 18.47 -18.78 11.92
C VAL A 57 17.22 -17.89 11.99
N VAL A 58 17.41 -16.66 12.47
CA VAL A 58 16.36 -15.63 12.44
C VAL A 58 16.55 -14.80 11.18
N LEU A 59 15.60 -14.91 10.24
CA LEU A 59 15.56 -14.07 9.04
C LEU A 59 14.67 -12.85 9.30
N PRO A 60 15.23 -11.63 9.43
CA PRO A 60 14.41 -10.42 9.58
C PRO A 60 13.73 -10.08 8.25
N VAL A 61 12.40 -10.13 8.24
CA VAL A 61 11.54 -9.75 7.10
C VAL A 61 10.68 -8.56 7.50
N ASP A 62 10.99 -7.40 6.93
CA ASP A 62 10.23 -6.17 7.18
C ASP A 62 9.11 -6.00 6.16
N PHE A 63 7.90 -5.68 6.62
CA PHE A 63 6.77 -5.34 5.76
C PHE A 63 6.24 -3.93 6.05
N GLY A 64 5.68 -3.30 5.01
CA GLY A 64 5.02 -2.02 5.08
C GLY A 64 3.54 -2.13 4.70
N VAL A 65 2.78 -1.11 5.06
CA VAL A 65 1.38 -0.93 4.67
C VAL A 65 1.29 0.40 3.93
N SER A 66 0.83 0.38 2.69
CA SER A 66 0.69 1.60 1.91
C SER A 66 -0.51 2.42 2.39
N GLY A 67 -0.47 3.72 2.14
CA GLY A 67 -1.58 4.65 2.38
C GLY A 67 -1.12 5.97 3.00
N THR A 68 -1.99 6.97 2.94
CA THR A 68 -1.80 8.30 3.56
C THR A 68 -2.53 8.44 4.88
N SER A 69 -3.52 7.59 5.14
CA SER A 69 -4.32 7.55 6.37
C SER A 69 -3.86 6.47 7.36
N LYS A 70 -4.25 6.58 8.63
CA LYS A 70 -3.96 5.58 9.66
C LYS A 70 -4.57 4.21 9.31
N ASN A 71 -3.90 3.14 9.71
CA ASN A 71 -4.46 1.78 9.61
C ASN A 71 -5.23 1.46 10.89
N ASN A 72 -6.54 1.21 10.76
CA ASN A 72 -7.44 0.94 11.90
C ASN A 72 -8.00 -0.50 11.87
N THR A 73 -7.35 -1.40 11.11
CA THR A 73 -7.77 -2.80 10.94
C THR A 73 -6.61 -3.74 11.24
N ASP A 74 -6.91 -4.91 11.78
CA ASP A 74 -5.91 -5.96 11.95
C ASP A 74 -5.34 -6.40 10.60
N ILE A 75 -4.05 -6.69 10.57
CA ILE A 75 -3.34 -7.15 9.37
C ILE A 75 -2.95 -8.60 9.58
N ILE A 76 -3.47 -9.47 8.71
CA ILE A 76 -3.12 -10.88 8.68
C ILE A 76 -2.20 -11.09 7.49
N LEU A 77 -0.95 -11.45 7.76
CA LEU A 77 0.05 -11.74 6.73
C LEU A 77 0.19 -13.24 6.55
N THR A 78 0.25 -13.66 5.29
CA THR A 78 0.63 -15.02 4.91
C THR A 78 1.96 -14.93 4.20
N ILE A 79 2.96 -15.66 4.70
CA ILE A 79 4.28 -15.77 4.08
C ILE A 79 4.42 -17.20 3.58
N ALA A 80 4.89 -17.34 2.34
CA ALA A 80 5.11 -18.63 1.69
C ALA A 80 6.33 -18.54 0.78
N ASN A 81 6.95 -19.69 0.52
CA ASN A 81 7.97 -19.80 -0.50
C ASN A 81 7.34 -19.62 -1.89
N ASP A 82 8.10 -19.01 -2.80
CA ASP A 82 7.72 -18.79 -4.18
C ASP A 82 8.79 -19.40 -5.12
N PRO A 83 8.68 -20.70 -5.43
CA PRO A 83 9.65 -21.41 -6.27
C PRO A 83 9.64 -20.92 -7.72
N ASP A 84 8.52 -20.39 -8.21
CA ASP A 84 8.39 -19.90 -9.58
C ASP A 84 9.21 -18.61 -9.77
N THR A 85 9.18 -17.71 -8.78
CA THR A 85 10.03 -16.51 -8.78
C THR A 85 11.53 -16.89 -8.77
N LEU A 86 11.92 -17.90 -7.99
CA LEU A 86 13.31 -18.38 -7.96
C LEU A 86 13.72 -18.99 -9.31
N ALA A 87 12.86 -19.80 -9.92
CA ALA A 87 13.10 -20.39 -11.24
C ALA A 87 13.27 -19.32 -12.33
N GLY A 88 12.40 -18.30 -12.32
CA GLY A 88 12.51 -17.13 -13.19
C GLY A 88 13.84 -16.39 -13.02
N TYR A 89 14.20 -16.06 -11.77
CA TYR A 89 15.47 -15.39 -11.47
C TYR A 89 16.69 -16.18 -11.96
N ASN A 90 16.73 -17.48 -11.68
CA ASN A 90 17.81 -18.37 -12.10
C ASN A 90 17.96 -18.40 -13.63
N PHE A 91 16.85 -18.55 -14.36
CA PHE A 91 16.88 -18.55 -15.82
C PHE A 91 17.29 -17.18 -16.39
N GLU A 92 16.78 -16.09 -15.83
CA GLU A 92 17.14 -14.74 -16.28
C GLU A 92 18.62 -14.46 -16.10
N ARG A 93 19.20 -14.88 -14.96
CA ARG A 93 20.59 -14.61 -14.59
C ARG A 93 21.59 -15.54 -15.27
N TYR A 94 21.32 -16.85 -15.29
CA TYR A 94 22.31 -17.87 -15.67
C TYR A 94 21.98 -18.57 -17.00
N LYS A 95 20.77 -18.37 -17.55
CA LYS A 95 20.33 -18.99 -18.80
C LYS A 95 20.48 -20.51 -18.73
N HIS A 96 21.35 -21.10 -19.56
CA HIS A 96 21.55 -22.55 -19.64
C HIS A 96 22.68 -23.07 -18.73
N GLN A 97 23.30 -22.22 -17.91
CA GLN A 97 24.32 -22.61 -16.93
C GLN A 97 23.65 -23.10 -15.64
N ASN A 98 23.01 -24.28 -15.72
CA ASN A 98 22.20 -24.84 -14.64
C ASN A 98 23.01 -25.14 -13.37
N ASP A 99 24.31 -25.36 -13.50
CA ASP A 99 25.26 -25.55 -12.38
C ASP A 99 25.37 -24.32 -11.46
N LYS A 100 24.94 -23.14 -11.93
CA LYS A 100 24.99 -21.89 -11.17
C LYS A 100 23.65 -21.49 -10.55
N TYR A 101 22.62 -22.30 -10.75
CA TYR A 101 21.29 -21.99 -10.22
C TYR A 101 21.29 -22.06 -8.70
N PHE A 102 20.66 -21.08 -8.08
CA PHE A 102 20.37 -21.11 -6.65
C PHE A 102 19.29 -22.15 -6.37
N SER A 103 19.50 -22.92 -5.29
CA SER A 103 18.52 -23.87 -4.79
C SER A 103 17.59 -23.20 -3.79
N GLU A 104 16.35 -23.69 -3.70
CA GLU A 104 15.42 -23.29 -2.65
C GLU A 104 15.99 -23.69 -1.29
N LEU A 105 15.81 -22.83 -0.28
CA LEU A 105 16.16 -23.18 1.09
C LEU A 105 15.17 -24.25 1.58
N PRO A 106 15.66 -25.34 2.21
CA PRO A 106 14.83 -26.46 2.66
C PRO A 106 13.84 -26.08 3.76
#